data_AF-A0A7Y2HL54-F1
#
_entry.id   AF-A0A7Y2HL54-F1
#
_cell.length_a   1.000
_cell.length_b   1.000
_cell.length_c   1.000
_cell.angle_alpha   90.00
_cell.angle_beta   90.00
_cell.angle_gamma   90.00
#
_symmetry.space_group_name_H-M   'P 1'
#
loop_
_entity.id
_entity.type
_entity.pdbx_description
1 polymer ?
#
loop_
_entity_poly.entity_id
_entity_poly.type
_entity_poly.pdbx_seq_one_letter_code
_entity_poly.pdbx_strand_id
1 'polypeptide(L)'
;MEFPKISKEEWKAKIEAELKGRKTLDELKYQIGKELDIDVLLQEEDRFKLEELSSFPDIPSYGIYFEGNPSNQIILESLVRGASSLYLEGETILGWDQLLDGVNMSYITFIVNDISQAENSEVSSKLSRKDTIELQEERIIDLDRQLKEETLIESLKEVIQSNGNIGLRMNDAVIMNVSLMRAIRSISEKRGRKDKLIAFIGSGEEALEYQLIRYTTQAIAAISGGCDHILFPIHEDCTEKDASKIIHISNVLTHESRMTRFNDPWKGAYVIEKITKEFIEKIEKGGP
;
A
#
# COMPACT_ATOMS: atom_id res chain seq x y z
N MET A 1 -7.87 40.06 -11.21
CA MET A 1 -8.08 39.89 -12.66
C MET A 1 -8.59 38.48 -12.85
N GLU A 2 -9.82 38.31 -13.36
CA GLU A 2 -10.30 37.02 -13.82
C GLU A 2 -9.88 36.85 -15.28
N PHE A 3 -9.08 35.82 -15.55
CA PHE A 3 -8.81 35.40 -16.92
C PHE A 3 -10.00 34.56 -17.42
N PRO A 4 -10.33 34.59 -18.72
CA PRO A 4 -11.37 33.73 -19.26
C PRO A 4 -10.97 32.26 -19.07
N LYS A 5 -11.95 31.44 -18.67
CA LYS A 5 -11.75 29.98 -18.51
C LYS A 5 -11.48 29.39 -19.90
N ILE A 6 -10.35 28.68 -20.03
CA ILE A 6 -9.95 28.02 -21.28
C ILE A 6 -10.62 26.64 -21.33
N SER A 7 -11.27 26.30 -22.44
CA SER A 7 -11.96 25.01 -22.59
C SER A 7 -10.99 23.84 -22.77
N LYS A 8 -11.48 22.60 -22.62
CA LYS A 8 -10.70 21.39 -22.88
C LYS A 8 -10.22 21.30 -24.34
N GLU A 9 -11.08 21.68 -25.29
CA GLU A 9 -10.77 21.73 -26.72
C GLU A 9 -9.67 22.75 -27.03
N GLU A 10 -9.73 23.93 -26.40
CA GLU A 10 -8.72 24.97 -26.58
C GLU A 10 -7.35 24.51 -26.05
N TRP A 11 -7.33 23.78 -24.93
CA TRP A 11 -6.11 23.15 -24.42
C TRP A 11 -5.57 22.06 -25.35
N LYS A 12 -6.44 21.20 -25.89
CA LYS A 12 -6.06 20.18 -26.88
C LYS A 12 -5.42 20.82 -28.12
N ALA A 13 -6.04 21.88 -28.66
CA ALA A 13 -5.52 22.59 -29.82
C ALA A 13 -4.13 23.21 -29.57
N LYS A 14 -3.89 23.76 -28.36
CA LYS A 14 -2.57 24.28 -27.98
C LYS A 14 -1.53 23.17 -27.92
N ILE A 15 -1.85 22.04 -27.31
CA ILE A 15 -0.92 20.91 -27.21
C ILE A 15 -0.59 20.38 -28.60
N GLU A 16 -1.59 20.18 -29.47
CA GLU A 16 -1.36 19.73 -30.85
C GLU A 16 -0.45 20.68 -31.64
N ALA A 17 -0.66 22.00 -31.49
CA ALA A 17 0.20 23.02 -32.10
C ALA A 17 1.66 22.94 -31.59
N GLU A 18 1.87 22.66 -30.30
CA GLU A 18 3.21 22.50 -29.70
C GLU A 18 3.89 21.18 -30.10
N LEU A 19 3.12 20.10 -30.25
CA LEU A 19 3.62 18.80 -30.70
C LEU A 19 4.14 18.85 -32.13
N LYS A 20 3.60 19.75 -32.97
CA LYS A 20 4.00 19.94 -34.38
C LYS A 20 3.96 18.63 -35.17
N GLY A 21 2.96 17.79 -34.91
CA GLY A 21 2.78 16.48 -35.56
C GLY A 21 3.79 15.40 -35.15
N ARG A 22 4.63 15.62 -34.13
CA ARG A 22 5.59 14.60 -33.66
C ARG A 22 4.93 13.44 -32.91
N LYS A 23 3.80 13.71 -32.26
CA LYS A 23 2.93 12.75 -31.57
C LYS A 23 1.50 13.25 -31.63
N THR A 24 0.56 12.33 -31.54
CA THR A 24 -0.87 12.59 -31.33
C THR A 24 -1.19 12.71 -29.84
N LEU A 25 -2.34 13.30 -29.51
CA LEU A 25 -2.82 13.36 -28.12
C LEU A 25 -3.09 11.97 -27.54
N ASP A 26 -3.55 11.02 -28.37
CA ASP A 26 -3.78 9.64 -27.94
C ASP A 26 -2.47 8.95 -27.55
N GLU A 27 -1.37 9.21 -28.27
CA GLU A 27 -0.04 8.71 -27.91
C GLU A 27 0.56 9.33 -26.65
N LEU A 28 -0.06 10.38 -26.10
CA LEU A 28 0.34 10.97 -24.83
C LEU A 28 -0.38 10.37 -23.62
N LYS A 29 -1.47 9.62 -23.82
CA LYS A 29 -2.24 9.04 -22.71
C LYS A 29 -1.32 8.26 -21.79
N TYR A 30 -1.52 8.46 -20.49
CA TYR A 30 -0.78 7.72 -19.48
C TYR A 30 -1.39 6.32 -19.41
N GLN A 31 -0.63 5.33 -19.89
CA GLN A 31 -1.04 3.93 -19.87
C GLN A 31 -0.73 3.32 -18.51
N ILE A 32 -1.75 2.82 -17.85
CA ILE A 32 -1.61 1.93 -16.70
C ILE A 32 -1.96 0.52 -17.20
N GLY A 33 -0.97 -0.36 -17.23
CA GLY A 33 -1.17 -1.71 -17.75
C GLY A 33 -1.46 -1.75 -19.25
N LYS A 34 -2.39 -2.61 -19.68
CA LYS A 34 -2.74 -2.84 -21.09
C LYS A 34 -4.08 -2.25 -21.49
N GLU A 35 -4.92 -1.91 -20.53
CA GLU A 35 -6.32 -1.58 -20.78
C GLU A 35 -6.76 -0.23 -20.24
N LEU A 36 -5.90 0.45 -19.47
CA LEU A 36 -6.27 1.69 -18.80
C LEU A 36 -5.48 2.88 -19.36
N ASP A 37 -6.11 3.61 -20.27
CA ASP A 37 -5.57 4.82 -20.87
C ASP A 37 -6.15 6.06 -20.18
N ILE A 38 -5.30 6.81 -19.47
CA ILE A 38 -5.71 8.03 -18.80
C ILE A 38 -5.34 9.24 -19.67
N ASP A 39 -6.34 10.08 -19.93
CA ASP A 39 -6.12 11.37 -20.57
C ASP A 39 -5.19 12.26 -19.75
N VAL A 40 -4.16 12.80 -20.39
CA VAL A 40 -3.22 13.75 -19.78
C VAL A 40 -3.90 15.06 -19.39
N LEU A 41 -5.03 15.38 -20.03
CA LEU A 41 -5.81 16.57 -19.79
C LEU A 41 -7.16 16.20 -19.18
N LEU A 42 -7.24 16.31 -17.86
CA LEU A 42 -8.48 16.19 -17.10
C LEU A 42 -8.95 17.58 -16.66
N GLN A 43 -10.23 17.88 -16.85
CA GLN A 43 -10.87 19.12 -16.44
C GLN A 43 -12.07 18.87 -15.53
N GLU A 44 -12.70 19.95 -15.07
CA GLU A 44 -13.89 19.88 -14.22
C GLU A 44 -15.04 19.07 -14.84
N GLU A 45 -15.14 19.03 -16.17
CA GLU A 45 -16.10 18.20 -16.90
C GLU A 45 -15.85 16.69 -16.72
N ASP A 46 -14.60 16.29 -16.45
CA ASP A 46 -14.20 14.91 -16.14
C ASP A 46 -14.35 14.59 -14.65
N ARG A 47 -14.82 15.56 -13.85
CA ARG A 47 -14.97 15.38 -12.41
C ARG A 47 -16.01 14.31 -12.15
N PHE A 48 -15.52 13.19 -11.66
CA PHE A 48 -16.33 12.20 -11.00
C PHE A 48 -16.27 12.42 -9.49
N LYS A 49 -17.36 12.10 -8.80
CA LYS A 49 -17.41 12.15 -7.33
C LYS A 49 -17.70 10.75 -6.84
N LEU A 50 -16.67 10.06 -6.34
CA LEU A 50 -16.86 8.85 -5.56
C LEU A 50 -17.55 9.19 -4.23
N GLU A 51 -18.22 8.18 -3.67
CA GLU A 51 -18.71 8.26 -2.31
C GLU A 51 -17.54 8.48 -1.35
N GLU A 52 -17.81 9.22 -0.28
CA GLU A 52 -16.80 9.51 0.72
C GLU A 52 -16.47 8.25 1.50
N LEU A 53 -15.17 7.93 1.54
CA LEU A 53 -14.66 6.83 2.34
C LEU A 53 -14.79 7.19 3.82
N SER A 54 -15.62 6.42 4.53
CA SER A 54 -15.93 6.61 5.94
C SER A 54 -14.91 5.93 6.87
N SER A 55 -14.12 4.99 6.33
CA SER A 55 -13.18 4.14 7.06
C SER A 55 -11.74 4.36 6.60
N PHE A 56 -11.25 5.60 6.68
CA PHE A 56 -9.81 5.88 6.61
C PHE A 56 -9.17 5.71 7.99
N PRO A 57 -8.03 5.03 8.11
CA PRO A 57 -7.30 4.95 9.36
C PRO A 57 -6.70 6.33 9.72
N ASP A 58 -6.81 6.73 10.99
CA ASP A 58 -6.26 8.00 11.48
C ASP A 58 -4.72 8.03 11.38
N ILE A 59 -4.06 6.99 11.88
CA ILE A 59 -2.61 6.82 11.79
C ILE A 59 -2.35 5.33 11.53
N PRO A 60 -1.64 4.95 10.44
CA PRO A 60 -1.27 3.57 10.23
C PRO A 60 -0.25 3.10 11.28
N SER A 61 -0.30 1.81 11.61
CA SER A 61 0.81 1.19 12.33
C SER A 61 2.00 1.05 11.39
N TYR A 62 3.18 1.41 11.87
CA TYR A 62 4.43 1.20 11.13
C TYR A 62 5.13 -0.02 11.71
N GLY A 63 5.42 -0.99 10.86
CA GLY A 63 6.07 -2.21 11.28
C GLY A 63 7.20 -2.60 10.37
N ILE A 64 7.71 -3.79 10.66
CA ILE A 64 8.74 -4.43 9.88
C ILE A 64 8.32 -5.84 9.50
N TYR A 65 8.82 -6.28 8.36
CA TYR A 65 8.85 -7.68 7.96
C TYR A 65 10.29 -8.05 7.60
N PHE A 66 10.58 -9.34 7.60
CA PHE A 66 11.95 -9.84 7.42
C PHE A 66 12.06 -10.64 6.15
N GLU A 67 13.09 -10.37 5.39
CA GLU A 67 13.49 -11.18 4.24
C GLU A 67 14.59 -12.13 4.74
N GLY A 68 14.19 -13.33 5.16
CA GLY A 68 15.07 -14.32 5.80
C GLY A 68 14.86 -14.41 7.31
N ASN A 69 15.91 -14.81 8.04
CA ASN A 69 15.84 -15.09 9.48
C ASN A 69 16.35 -13.90 10.31
N PRO A 70 15.45 -13.17 11.00
CA PRO A 70 15.88 -12.07 11.87
C PRO A 70 16.60 -12.55 13.12
N SER A 71 17.49 -11.70 13.63
CA SER A 71 17.96 -11.81 15.01
C SER A 71 16.98 -11.14 15.99
N ASN A 72 16.95 -11.61 17.24
CA ASN A 72 16.18 -10.93 18.30
C ASN A 72 16.65 -9.47 18.50
N GLN A 73 17.95 -9.22 18.37
CA GLN A 73 18.53 -7.89 18.55
C GLN A 73 17.96 -6.88 17.53
N ILE A 74 17.90 -7.25 16.24
CA ILE A 74 17.40 -6.33 15.20
C ILE A 74 15.90 -6.05 15.37
N ILE A 75 15.13 -7.01 15.91
CA ILE A 75 13.72 -6.80 16.28
C ILE A 75 13.63 -5.76 17.40
N LEU A 76 14.33 -5.97 18.51
CA LEU A 76 14.28 -5.06 19.66
C LEU A 76 14.69 -3.65 19.29
N GLU A 77 15.75 -3.50 18.51
CA GLU A 77 16.21 -2.19 18.05
C GLU A 77 15.19 -1.50 17.16
N SER A 78 14.58 -2.25 16.24
CA SER A 78 13.54 -1.70 15.38
C SER A 78 12.34 -1.19 16.18
N LEU A 79 11.92 -1.94 17.19
CA LEU A 79 10.83 -1.55 18.09
C LEU A 79 11.20 -0.30 18.90
N VAL A 80 12.41 -0.23 19.45
CA VAL A 80 12.91 0.95 20.19
C VAL A 80 12.95 2.21 19.32
N ARG A 81 13.15 2.06 18.00
CA ARG A 81 13.26 3.17 17.04
C ARG A 81 11.91 3.64 16.46
N GLY A 82 10.81 3.00 16.85
CA GLY A 82 9.45 3.45 16.52
C GLY A 82 8.60 2.45 15.76
N ALA A 83 9.10 1.24 15.44
CA ALA A 83 8.24 0.20 14.90
C ALA A 83 7.20 -0.24 15.95
N SER A 84 5.93 -0.24 15.56
CA SER A 84 4.77 -0.62 16.39
C SER A 84 4.11 -1.93 15.97
N SER A 85 4.53 -2.51 14.83
CA SER A 85 4.07 -3.82 14.37
C SER A 85 5.18 -4.73 13.85
N LEU A 86 4.97 -6.04 13.97
CA LEU A 86 5.85 -7.08 13.44
C LEU A 86 5.04 -8.01 12.53
N TYR A 87 5.54 -8.26 11.33
CA TYR A 87 5.07 -9.34 10.49
C TYR A 87 5.92 -10.59 10.69
N LEU A 88 5.26 -11.72 10.91
CA LEU A 88 5.90 -12.99 11.21
C LEU A 88 5.33 -14.06 10.28
N GLU A 89 6.21 -14.67 9.49
CA GLU A 89 5.88 -15.81 8.65
C GLU A 89 5.95 -17.09 9.49
N GLY A 90 4.88 -17.89 9.45
CA GLY A 90 4.72 -19.06 10.32
C GLY A 90 5.75 -20.16 10.08
N GLU A 91 6.21 -20.34 8.84
CA GLU A 91 7.12 -21.43 8.44
C GLU A 91 8.59 -21.12 8.73
N THR A 92 8.96 -19.83 8.81
CA THR A 92 10.35 -19.39 8.71
C THR A 92 11.09 -19.36 10.05
N ILE A 93 10.41 -19.48 11.19
CA ILE A 93 11.06 -19.26 12.50
C ILE A 93 10.74 -20.35 13.52
N LEU A 94 11.62 -21.37 13.55
CA LEU A 94 11.77 -22.22 14.73
C LEU A 94 12.32 -21.37 15.89
N GLY A 95 11.58 -21.27 17.00
CA GLY A 95 12.05 -20.59 18.22
C GLY A 95 11.52 -19.17 18.47
N TRP A 96 10.21 -18.97 18.32
CA TRP A 96 9.52 -17.71 18.66
C TRP A 96 9.87 -17.17 20.04
N ASP A 97 10.08 -18.06 21.03
CA ASP A 97 10.48 -17.67 22.39
C ASP A 97 11.85 -16.98 22.42
N GLN A 98 12.80 -17.43 21.61
CA GLN A 98 14.13 -16.81 21.48
C GLN A 98 14.05 -15.54 20.64
N LEU A 99 13.28 -15.59 19.55
CA LEU A 99 13.16 -14.47 18.63
C LEU A 99 12.49 -13.26 19.27
N LEU A 100 11.47 -13.49 20.09
CA LEU A 100 10.67 -12.45 20.75
C LEU A 100 11.06 -12.26 22.22
N ASP A 101 12.21 -12.77 22.65
CA ASP A 101 12.71 -12.53 24.00
C ASP A 101 12.84 -11.02 24.26
N GLY A 102 12.40 -10.57 25.43
CA GLY A 102 12.34 -9.16 25.79
C GLY A 102 11.30 -8.31 25.04
N VAL A 103 10.59 -8.82 24.03
CA VAL A 103 9.54 -8.08 23.32
C VAL A 103 8.28 -8.03 24.19
N ASN A 104 7.85 -6.81 24.55
CA ASN A 104 6.59 -6.64 25.26
C ASN A 104 5.40 -6.75 24.28
N MET A 105 4.88 -7.97 24.17
CA MET A 105 3.78 -8.30 23.27
C MET A 105 2.50 -7.49 23.52
N SER A 106 2.33 -6.81 24.67
CA SER A 106 1.14 -6.00 24.95
C SER A 106 1.10 -4.71 24.14
N TYR A 107 2.25 -4.16 23.76
CA TYR A 107 2.36 -2.88 23.06
C TYR A 107 2.57 -3.02 21.55
N ILE A 108 2.83 -4.23 21.07
CA ILE A 108 3.13 -4.51 19.66
C ILE A 108 1.93 -5.16 18.98
N THR A 109 1.66 -4.75 17.74
CA THR A 109 0.69 -5.42 16.86
C THR A 109 1.41 -6.50 16.06
N PHE A 110 0.89 -7.72 16.08
CA PHE A 110 1.46 -8.83 15.31
C PHE A 110 0.59 -9.09 14.09
N ILE A 111 1.22 -9.23 12.94
CA ILE A 111 0.60 -9.65 11.69
C ILE A 111 1.22 -11.00 11.34
N VAL A 112 0.40 -12.01 11.10
CA VAL A 112 0.86 -13.40 10.97
C VAL A 112 0.22 -14.04 9.77
N ASN A 113 1.03 -14.76 8.99
CA ASN A 113 0.55 -15.43 7.79
C ASN A 113 -0.35 -16.62 8.11
N ASP A 114 0.12 -17.47 9.02
CA ASP A 114 -0.63 -18.62 9.50
C ASP A 114 -0.22 -18.93 10.95
N ILE A 115 -1.19 -18.88 11.87
CA ILE A 115 -0.99 -19.22 13.29
C ILE A 115 -1.10 -20.75 13.49
N SER A 116 -1.76 -21.46 12.57
CA SER A 116 -2.06 -22.89 12.72
C SER A 116 -0.82 -23.78 12.60
N GLN A 117 0.18 -23.35 11.82
CA GLN A 117 1.48 -24.03 11.73
C GLN A 117 2.45 -23.67 12.87
N ALA A 118 2.08 -22.75 13.78
CA ALA A 118 2.85 -22.49 14.99
C ALA A 118 2.60 -23.59 16.05
N GLU A 119 2.92 -24.83 15.69
CA GLU A 119 2.88 -25.98 16.58
C GLU A 119 3.94 -25.81 17.69
N ASN A 120 3.49 -25.67 18.93
CA ASN A 120 4.26 -25.81 20.18
C ASN A 120 5.10 -24.60 20.67
N SER A 121 4.50 -23.43 20.92
CA SER A 121 5.11 -22.45 21.84
C SER A 121 4.09 -21.74 22.74
N GLU A 122 4.54 -21.25 23.90
CA GLU A 122 3.73 -20.40 24.78
C GLU A 122 3.32 -19.09 24.06
N VAL A 123 4.15 -18.64 23.12
CA VAL A 123 3.95 -17.45 22.29
C VAL A 123 2.76 -17.58 21.35
N SER A 124 2.57 -18.72 20.66
CA SER A 124 1.39 -18.90 19.79
C SER A 124 0.07 -18.85 20.59
N SER A 125 0.08 -19.36 21.83
CA SER A 125 -1.06 -19.26 22.75
C SER A 125 -1.33 -17.83 23.26
N LYS A 126 -0.31 -16.96 23.31
CA LYS A 126 -0.43 -15.54 23.70
C LYS A 126 -0.90 -14.69 22.52
N LEU A 127 -0.41 -14.96 21.32
CA LEU A 127 -0.80 -14.27 20.10
C LEU A 127 -2.25 -14.55 19.72
N SER A 128 -2.70 -15.80 19.83
CA SER A 128 -4.12 -16.19 19.61
C SER A 128 -5.12 -15.54 20.58
N ARG A 129 -4.67 -15.02 21.73
CA ARG A 129 -5.53 -14.35 22.72
C ARG A 129 -5.59 -12.82 22.55
N LYS A 130 -4.76 -12.23 21.69
CA LYS A 130 -4.62 -10.79 21.51
C LYS A 130 -5.21 -10.33 20.16
N ASP A 131 -5.30 -9.02 19.93
CA ASP A 131 -5.61 -8.36 18.65
C ASP A 131 -4.54 -8.61 17.57
N THR A 132 -4.25 -9.88 17.32
CA THR A 132 -3.36 -10.35 16.26
C THR A 132 -4.11 -10.28 14.92
N ILE A 133 -3.38 -9.91 13.88
CA ILE A 133 -3.93 -9.74 12.54
C ILE A 133 -3.50 -10.94 11.71
N GLU A 134 -4.44 -11.79 11.35
CA GLU A 134 -4.20 -12.89 10.43
C GLU A 134 -4.22 -12.38 8.98
N LEU A 135 -3.22 -12.77 8.19
CA LEU A 135 -3.09 -12.40 6.78
C LEU A 135 -2.55 -13.58 5.96
N GLN A 136 -3.46 -14.36 5.40
CA GLN A 136 -3.12 -15.49 4.53
C GLN A 136 -2.31 -15.06 3.30
N GLU A 137 -1.29 -15.83 2.92
CA GLU A 137 -0.38 -15.53 1.78
C GLU A 137 -1.16 -15.36 0.47
N GLU A 138 -2.23 -16.15 0.25
CA GLU A 138 -3.05 -16.04 -0.96
C GLU A 138 -3.82 -14.71 -1.05
N ARG A 139 -3.88 -13.97 0.06
CA ARG A 139 -4.48 -12.63 0.14
C ARG A 139 -3.45 -11.51 0.00
N ILE A 140 -2.18 -11.84 -0.23
CA ILE A 140 -1.12 -10.89 -0.53
C ILE A 140 -1.00 -10.72 -2.04
N ILE A 141 -1.34 -9.53 -2.53
CA ILE A 141 -1.29 -9.18 -3.94
C ILE A 141 0.01 -8.46 -4.22
N ASP A 142 0.79 -9.01 -5.14
CA ASP A 142 2.06 -8.44 -5.56
C ASP A 142 1.85 -7.47 -6.74
N LEU A 143 2.10 -6.17 -6.49
CA LEU A 143 1.97 -5.13 -7.51
C LEU A 143 3.25 -4.94 -8.33
N ASP A 144 4.37 -5.53 -7.92
CA ASP A 144 5.68 -5.39 -8.55
C ASP A 144 5.96 -6.48 -9.59
N ARG A 145 5.42 -7.69 -9.37
CA ARG A 145 5.39 -8.70 -10.43
C ARG A 145 4.75 -8.08 -11.67
N GLN A 146 5.42 -8.22 -12.82
CA GLN A 146 4.90 -7.91 -14.16
C GLN A 146 3.68 -8.79 -14.53
N LEU A 147 2.71 -8.88 -13.64
CA LEU A 147 1.41 -9.41 -13.91
C LEU A 147 0.81 -8.50 -14.97
N LYS A 148 0.39 -9.11 -16.07
CA LYS A 148 -0.52 -8.44 -17.00
C LYS A 148 -1.70 -7.98 -16.15
N GLU A 149 -2.18 -6.77 -16.38
CA GLU A 149 -3.28 -6.14 -15.63
C GLU A 149 -4.49 -7.08 -15.43
N GLU A 150 -4.78 -7.95 -16.40
CA GLU A 150 -5.76 -9.04 -16.33
C GLU A 150 -5.58 -9.92 -15.09
N THR A 151 -4.36 -10.36 -14.79
CA THR A 151 -4.05 -11.21 -13.63
C THR A 151 -4.17 -10.45 -12.32
N LEU A 152 -3.84 -9.14 -12.29
CA LEU A 152 -4.02 -8.30 -11.11
C LEU A 152 -5.51 -8.17 -10.75
N ILE A 153 -6.36 -7.88 -11.73
CA ILE A 153 -7.81 -7.73 -11.52
C ILE A 153 -8.44 -9.07 -11.09
N GLU A 154 -7.99 -10.19 -11.65
CA GLU A 154 -8.44 -11.52 -11.23
C GLU A 154 -8.06 -11.81 -9.77
N SER A 155 -6.80 -11.62 -9.38
CA SER A 155 -6.38 -11.79 -7.97
C SER A 155 -7.13 -10.86 -7.03
N LEU A 156 -7.35 -9.60 -7.42
CA LEU A 156 -8.16 -8.66 -6.63
C LEU A 156 -9.60 -9.16 -6.46
N LYS A 157 -10.22 -9.69 -7.51
CA LYS A 157 -11.58 -10.24 -7.42
C LYS A 157 -11.66 -11.40 -6.43
N GLU A 158 -10.73 -12.35 -6.52
CA GLU A 158 -10.69 -13.51 -5.62
C GLU A 158 -10.54 -13.08 -4.15
N VAL A 159 -9.60 -12.18 -3.87
CA VAL A 159 -9.33 -11.69 -2.51
C VAL A 159 -10.49 -10.85 -1.96
N ILE A 160 -11.10 -10.00 -2.79
CA ILE A 160 -12.20 -9.11 -2.39
C ILE A 160 -13.54 -9.87 -2.25
N GLN A 161 -13.73 -11.02 -2.91
CA GLN A 161 -14.93 -11.85 -2.76
C GLN A 161 -15.07 -12.47 -1.36
N SER A 162 -13.98 -12.68 -0.65
CA SER A 162 -13.95 -13.26 0.69
C SER A 162 -13.63 -12.20 1.75
N ASN A 163 -14.15 -12.39 2.97
CA ASN A 163 -13.84 -11.53 4.11
C ASN A 163 -12.41 -11.79 4.59
N GLY A 164 -11.71 -10.75 5.04
CA GLY A 164 -10.38 -10.89 5.63
C GLY A 164 -9.44 -9.77 5.21
N ASN A 165 -8.34 -9.65 5.95
CA ASN A 165 -7.32 -8.65 5.69
C ASN A 165 -6.63 -8.88 4.34
N ILE A 166 -6.14 -7.81 3.72
CA ILE A 166 -5.57 -7.82 2.38
C ILE A 166 -4.16 -7.24 2.45
N GLY A 167 -3.20 -7.99 1.90
CA GLY A 167 -1.81 -7.56 1.77
C GLY A 167 -1.54 -7.02 0.37
N LEU A 168 -0.77 -5.95 0.26
CA LEU A 168 -0.34 -5.37 -1.01
C LEU A 168 1.18 -5.20 -0.98
N ARG A 169 1.93 -5.90 -1.84
CA ARG A 169 3.36 -5.62 -2.06
C ARG A 169 3.48 -4.45 -3.03
N MET A 170 4.11 -3.38 -2.58
CA MET A 170 4.05 -2.07 -3.22
C MET A 170 5.12 -1.92 -4.30
N ASN A 171 4.72 -1.39 -5.46
CA ASN A 171 5.64 -0.90 -6.50
C ASN A 171 5.78 0.64 -6.43
N ASP A 172 6.53 1.24 -7.34
CA ASP A 172 6.78 2.70 -7.31
C ASP A 172 5.68 3.56 -7.96
N ALA A 173 4.61 2.94 -8.46
CA ALA A 173 3.54 3.63 -9.19
C ALA A 173 2.52 4.27 -8.22
N VAL A 174 2.89 5.38 -7.60
CA VAL A 174 2.09 6.10 -6.57
C VAL A 174 0.62 6.29 -6.96
N ILE A 175 0.36 6.79 -8.17
CA ILE A 175 -1.00 7.08 -8.65
C ILE A 175 -1.85 5.81 -8.69
N MET A 176 -1.29 4.72 -9.21
CA MET A 176 -1.96 3.43 -9.31
C MET A 176 -2.21 2.87 -7.91
N ASN A 177 -1.19 2.85 -7.05
CA ASN A 177 -1.29 2.30 -5.70
C ASN A 177 -2.35 3.02 -4.88
N VAL A 178 -2.35 4.36 -4.85
CA VAL A 178 -3.36 5.16 -4.13
C VAL A 178 -4.75 4.86 -4.68
N SER A 179 -4.92 4.85 -6.01
CA SER A 179 -6.23 4.62 -6.63
C SER A 179 -6.75 3.20 -6.37
N LEU A 180 -5.87 2.20 -6.39
CA LEU A 180 -6.21 0.80 -6.10
C LEU A 180 -6.63 0.62 -4.64
N MET A 181 -5.86 1.15 -3.68
CA MET A 181 -6.21 1.07 -2.25
C MET A 181 -7.55 1.76 -1.96
N ARG A 182 -7.80 2.93 -2.56
CA ARG A 182 -9.09 3.63 -2.47
C ARG A 182 -10.23 2.79 -3.06
N ALA A 183 -10.00 2.10 -4.18
CA ALA A 183 -10.99 1.21 -4.78
C ALA A 183 -11.33 0.04 -3.87
N ILE A 184 -10.31 -0.63 -3.30
CA ILE A 184 -10.50 -1.75 -2.37
C ILE A 184 -11.28 -1.30 -1.12
N ARG A 185 -10.95 -0.13 -0.56
CA ARG A 185 -11.69 0.47 0.56
C ARG A 185 -13.15 0.73 0.20
N SER A 186 -13.40 1.37 -0.94
CA SER A 186 -14.76 1.68 -1.39
C SER A 186 -15.61 0.41 -1.51
N ILE A 187 -15.07 -0.64 -2.11
CA ILE A 187 -15.78 -1.92 -2.26
C ILE A 187 -16.01 -2.58 -0.89
N SER A 188 -15.02 -2.52 0.01
CA SER A 188 -15.12 -3.10 1.35
C SER A 188 -16.18 -2.41 2.20
N GLU A 189 -16.22 -1.06 2.19
CA GLU A 189 -17.23 -0.26 2.88
C GLU A 189 -18.64 -0.51 2.34
N LYS A 190 -18.82 -0.55 1.01
CA LYS A 190 -20.12 -0.89 0.39
C LYS A 190 -20.64 -2.26 0.82
N ARG A 191 -19.73 -3.20 1.10
CA ARG A 191 -20.06 -4.55 1.60
C ARG A 191 -20.17 -4.61 3.12
N GLY A 192 -20.02 -3.49 3.83
CA GLY A 192 -20.08 -3.43 5.30
C GLY A 192 -18.91 -4.13 6.00
N ARG A 193 -17.79 -4.33 5.30
CA ARG A 193 -16.61 -5.04 5.80
C ARG A 193 -15.61 -4.06 6.40
N LYS A 194 -14.86 -4.53 7.39
CA LYS A 194 -13.77 -3.80 8.05
C LYS A 194 -12.42 -4.47 7.79
N ASP A 195 -12.23 -4.92 6.54
CA ASP A 195 -11.00 -5.58 6.11
C ASP A 195 -9.84 -4.61 6.29
N LYS A 196 -8.75 -5.07 6.94
CA LYS A 196 -7.54 -4.26 7.09
C LYS A 196 -6.69 -4.32 5.83
N LEU A 197 -6.10 -3.20 5.45
CA LEU A 197 -5.11 -3.11 4.38
C LEU A 197 -3.71 -3.05 4.97
N ILE A 198 -2.86 -3.98 4.54
CA ILE A 198 -1.45 -4.09 4.93
C ILE A 198 -0.58 -3.84 3.69
N ALA A 199 0.23 -2.79 3.71
CA ALA A 199 1.21 -2.50 2.66
C ALA A 199 2.57 -3.08 3.04
N PHE A 200 3.14 -3.90 2.16
CA PHE A 200 4.53 -4.35 2.23
C PHE A 200 5.35 -3.43 1.33
N ILE A 201 6.20 -2.62 1.95
CA ILE A 201 7.15 -1.74 1.29
C ILE A 201 8.36 -2.56 0.90
N GLY A 202 8.84 -2.47 -0.32
CA GLY A 202 9.94 -3.33 -0.75
C GLY A 202 9.78 -3.82 -2.16
N SER A 203 10.78 -3.55 -2.97
CA SER A 203 10.98 -4.13 -4.29
C SER A 203 12.44 -3.90 -4.68
N GLY A 204 13.01 -4.72 -5.57
CA GLY A 204 14.32 -4.49 -6.18
C GLY A 204 15.57 -4.77 -5.32
N GLU A 205 16.70 -4.98 -6.01
CA GLU A 205 17.99 -5.41 -5.44
C GLU A 205 19.03 -4.26 -5.37
N GLU A 206 18.58 -3.01 -5.43
CA GLU A 206 19.45 -1.83 -5.51
C GLU A 206 20.15 -1.54 -4.17
N ALA A 207 21.15 -0.67 -4.16
CA ALA A 207 21.76 -0.22 -2.91
C ALA A 207 20.74 0.51 -2.01
N LEU A 208 20.91 0.37 -0.68
CA LEU A 208 19.97 0.89 0.31
C LEU A 208 19.63 2.38 0.12
N GLU A 209 20.58 3.21 -0.27
CA GLU A 209 20.33 4.64 -0.50
C GLU A 209 19.25 4.89 -1.56
N TYR A 210 19.23 4.09 -2.63
CA TYR A 210 18.19 4.14 -3.66
C TYR A 210 16.89 3.54 -3.14
N GLN A 211 16.97 2.43 -2.41
CA GLN A 211 15.80 1.80 -1.80
C GLN A 211 15.08 2.75 -0.84
N LEU A 212 15.77 3.58 -0.04
CA LEU A 212 15.14 4.54 0.87
C LEU A 212 14.24 5.55 0.14
N ILE A 213 14.62 5.97 -1.07
CA ILE A 213 13.78 6.85 -1.91
C ILE A 213 12.51 6.12 -2.32
N ARG A 214 12.65 4.87 -2.73
CA ARG A 214 11.53 4.01 -3.16
C ARG A 214 10.60 3.68 -2.00
N TYR A 215 11.16 3.30 -0.85
CA TYR A 215 10.42 3.03 0.39
C TYR A 215 9.63 4.24 0.86
N THR A 216 10.23 5.43 0.78
CA THR A 216 9.54 6.68 1.12
C THR A 216 8.38 6.94 0.15
N THR A 217 8.61 6.73 -1.15
CA THR A 217 7.59 6.93 -2.20
C THR A 217 6.41 5.95 -2.04
N GLN A 218 6.71 4.68 -1.77
CA GLN A 218 5.73 3.63 -1.52
C GLN A 218 4.96 3.89 -0.21
N ALA A 219 5.63 4.33 0.86
CA ALA A 219 4.99 4.67 2.12
C ALA A 219 4.06 5.89 1.98
N ILE A 220 4.45 6.90 1.19
CA ILE A 220 3.56 8.03 0.85
C ILE A 220 2.30 7.53 0.15
N ALA A 221 2.44 6.61 -0.81
CA ALA A 221 1.31 6.01 -1.49
C ALA A 221 0.42 5.23 -0.51
N ALA A 222 1.00 4.40 0.37
CA ALA A 222 0.26 3.61 1.35
C ALA A 222 -0.53 4.47 2.35
N ILE A 223 0.07 5.54 2.88
CA ILE A 223 -0.61 6.49 3.76
C ILE A 223 -1.77 7.17 3.01
N SER A 224 -1.50 7.68 1.80
CA SER A 224 -2.48 8.42 1.00
C SER A 224 -3.63 7.54 0.51
N GLY A 225 -3.37 6.24 0.30
CA GLY A 225 -4.36 5.22 -0.07
C GLY A 225 -5.17 4.68 1.11
N GLY A 226 -4.80 5.00 2.35
CA GLY A 226 -5.53 4.59 3.55
C GLY A 226 -5.22 3.17 4.03
N CYS A 227 -3.95 2.76 3.99
CA CYS A 227 -3.50 1.52 4.64
C CYS A 227 -3.59 1.60 6.16
N ASP A 228 -3.94 0.48 6.82
CA ASP A 228 -3.93 0.37 8.29
C ASP A 228 -2.54 0.04 8.83
N HIS A 229 -1.77 -0.75 8.07
CA HIS A 229 -0.44 -1.21 8.44
C HIS A 229 0.53 -1.00 7.29
N ILE A 230 1.70 -0.46 7.58
CA ILE A 230 2.79 -0.26 6.62
C ILE A 230 4.00 -0.99 7.16
N LEU A 231 4.48 -1.98 6.41
CA LEU A 231 5.56 -2.86 6.81
C LEU A 231 6.80 -2.56 5.95
N PHE A 232 7.89 -2.21 6.61
CA PHE A 232 9.17 -2.00 5.96
C PHE A 232 10.02 -3.28 5.97
N PRO A 233 10.84 -3.51 4.94
CA PRO A 233 11.71 -4.68 4.90
C PRO A 233 12.90 -4.47 5.81
N ILE A 234 13.29 -5.55 6.49
CA ILE A 234 14.59 -5.66 7.14
C ILE A 234 15.29 -6.86 6.50
N HIS A 235 16.31 -6.57 5.71
CA HIS A 235 17.13 -7.57 5.02
C HIS A 235 18.07 -8.28 5.98
N GLU A 236 18.47 -9.50 5.65
CA GLU A 236 19.38 -10.31 6.47
C GLU A 236 20.74 -9.60 6.72
N ASP A 237 21.20 -8.81 5.75
CA ASP A 237 22.46 -8.05 5.80
C ASP A 237 22.31 -6.62 6.36
N CYS A 238 21.10 -6.21 6.77
CA CYS A 238 20.87 -4.89 7.34
C CYS A 238 21.64 -4.70 8.65
N THR A 239 22.43 -3.63 8.72
CA THR A 239 23.00 -3.18 9.99
C THR A 239 21.94 -2.49 10.85
N GLU A 240 22.21 -2.35 12.15
CA GLU A 240 21.40 -1.54 13.09
C GLU A 240 21.11 -0.13 12.55
N LYS A 241 22.13 0.48 11.92
CA LYS A 241 22.04 1.82 11.33
C LYS A 241 21.13 1.85 10.11
N ASP A 242 21.08 0.77 9.34
CA ASP A 242 20.24 0.66 8.15
C ASP A 242 18.78 0.46 8.53
N ALA A 243 18.50 -0.46 9.47
CA ALA A 243 17.17 -0.60 10.08
C ALA A 243 16.67 0.74 10.65
N SER A 244 17.56 1.51 11.28
CA SER A 244 17.23 2.86 11.78
C SER A 244 16.79 3.80 10.67
N LYS A 245 17.52 3.87 9.55
CA LYS A 245 17.18 4.75 8.42
C LYS A 245 15.81 4.39 7.85
N ILE A 246 15.55 3.10 7.69
CA ILE A 246 14.30 2.57 7.16
C ILE A 246 13.13 2.97 8.07
N ILE A 247 13.25 2.72 9.37
CA ILE A 247 12.16 3.02 10.34
C ILE A 247 11.94 4.52 10.48
N HIS A 248 13.00 5.34 10.41
CA HIS A 248 12.86 6.79 10.48
C HIS A 248 12.01 7.40 9.35
N ILE A 249 11.83 6.70 8.21
CA ILE A 249 10.86 7.11 7.18
C ILE A 249 9.48 7.32 7.81
N SER A 250 9.03 6.40 8.67
CA SER A 250 7.73 6.52 9.35
C SER A 250 7.64 7.76 10.25
N ASN A 251 8.70 8.04 11.00
CA ASN A 251 8.77 9.20 11.90
C ASN A 251 8.71 10.50 11.13
N VAL A 252 9.47 10.62 10.04
CA VAL A 252 9.46 11.81 9.17
C VAL A 252 8.07 12.02 8.56
N LEU A 253 7.48 10.97 7.99
CA LEU A 253 6.16 11.06 7.35
C LEU A 253 5.05 11.45 8.36
N THR A 254 5.11 10.91 9.58
CA THR A 254 4.09 11.13 10.62
C THR A 254 4.28 12.45 11.36
N HIS A 255 5.48 12.69 11.89
CA HIS A 255 5.73 13.76 12.85
C HIS A 255 6.24 15.06 12.21
N GLU A 256 7.00 14.96 11.11
CA GLU A 256 7.58 16.12 10.44
C GLU A 256 6.71 16.60 9.29
N SER A 257 6.34 15.69 8.38
CA SER A 257 5.52 15.99 7.21
C SER A 257 4.02 16.06 7.53
N ARG A 258 3.59 15.51 8.67
CA ARG A 258 2.19 15.47 9.12
C ARG A 258 1.25 14.85 8.08
N MET A 259 1.72 13.83 7.35
CA MET A 259 0.96 13.19 6.28
C MET A 259 -0.33 12.52 6.78
N THR A 260 -0.35 12.12 8.05
CA THR A 260 -1.50 11.47 8.71
C THR A 260 -2.50 12.47 9.29
N ARG A 261 -2.30 13.78 9.11
CA ARG A 261 -3.22 14.79 9.67
C ARG A 261 -4.55 14.87 8.93
N PHE A 262 -4.58 14.49 7.65
CA PHE A 262 -5.77 14.60 6.81
C PHE A 262 -6.10 13.23 6.21
N ASN A 263 -7.35 12.82 6.38
CA ASN A 263 -7.88 11.61 5.77
C ASN A 263 -8.14 11.87 4.27
N ASP A 264 -7.81 10.88 3.44
CA ASP A 264 -7.98 10.90 1.98
C ASP A 264 -7.51 12.21 1.31
N PRO A 265 -6.22 12.60 1.43
CA PRO A 265 -5.73 13.88 0.91
C PRO A 265 -5.85 14.04 -0.61
N TRP A 266 -6.04 12.92 -1.32
CA TRP A 266 -6.11 12.86 -2.78
C TRP A 266 -7.55 12.85 -3.30
N LYS A 267 -8.54 12.91 -2.39
CA LYS A 267 -9.96 13.05 -2.71
C LYS A 267 -10.22 14.24 -3.63
N GLY A 268 -10.96 13.98 -4.70
CA GLY A 268 -11.33 15.01 -5.68
C GLY A 268 -10.26 15.32 -6.73
N ALA A 269 -9.07 14.74 -6.64
CA ALA A 269 -8.12 14.79 -7.74
C ALA A 269 -8.67 14.00 -8.94
N TYR A 270 -8.87 14.66 -10.08
CA TYR A 270 -9.57 14.07 -11.23
C TYR A 270 -8.97 12.75 -11.70
N VAL A 271 -7.63 12.68 -11.74
CA VAL A 271 -6.91 11.47 -12.13
C VAL A 271 -7.16 10.31 -11.17
N ILE A 272 -7.13 10.58 -9.86
CA ILE A 272 -7.32 9.55 -8.84
C ILE A 272 -8.77 9.07 -8.83
N GLU A 273 -9.73 9.99 -8.87
CA GLU A 273 -11.16 9.64 -8.93
C GLU A 273 -11.48 8.79 -10.17
N LYS A 274 -10.92 9.13 -11.34
CA LYS A 274 -11.14 8.38 -12.58
C LYS A 274 -10.56 6.96 -12.50
N ILE A 275 -9.29 6.83 -12.12
CA ILE A 275 -8.62 5.52 -12.02
C ILE A 275 -9.27 4.64 -10.95
N THR A 276 -9.59 5.23 -9.80
CA THR A 276 -10.26 4.51 -8.70
C THR A 276 -11.60 3.94 -9.18
N LYS A 277 -12.38 4.73 -9.92
CA LYS A 277 -13.65 4.28 -10.50
C LYS A 277 -13.44 3.14 -11.49
N GLU A 278 -12.45 3.24 -12.37
CA GLU A 278 -12.16 2.19 -13.36
C GLU A 278 -11.76 0.88 -12.67
N PHE A 279 -10.96 0.92 -11.60
CA PHE A 279 -10.69 -0.25 -10.76
C PHE A 279 -11.97 -0.83 -10.14
N ILE A 280 -12.83 0.01 -9.55
CA ILE A 280 -14.10 -0.45 -8.97
C ILE A 280 -14.95 -1.15 -10.03
N GLU A 281 -15.13 -0.53 -11.20
CA GLU A 281 -15.93 -1.10 -12.28
C GLU A 281 -15.34 -2.42 -12.79
N LYS A 282 -14.02 -2.52 -12.98
CA LYS A 282 -13.37 -3.76 -13.45
C LYS A 282 -13.47 -4.89 -12.43
N ILE A 283 -13.35 -4.58 -11.14
CA ILE A 283 -13.48 -5.56 -10.05
C ILE A 283 -14.95 -6.01 -9.92
N GLU A 284 -15.92 -5.09 -9.98
CA GLU A 284 -17.35 -5.40 -9.82
C GLU A 284 -17.98 -6.05 -11.07
N LYS A 285 -17.65 -5.61 -12.30
CA LYS A 285 -18.24 -6.12 -13.57
C LYS A 285 -17.81 -7.55 -13.94
N GLY A 286 -16.94 -8.18 -13.15
CA GLY A 286 -16.56 -9.59 -13.32
C GLY A 286 -16.97 -10.50 -12.16
N GLY A 287 -17.87 -10.06 -11.28
CA GLY A 287 -18.60 -10.96 -10.39
C GLY A 287 -19.77 -11.64 -11.12
N PRO A 288 -20.15 -12.87 -10.73
CA PRO A 288 -21.27 -13.59 -11.34
C PRO A 288 -22.59 -12.82 -11.32
#